data_AF-A0A329TZF4-F1
#
_entry.id   AF-A0A329TZF4-F1
#
_cell.length_a   1.000
_cell.length_b   1.000
_cell.length_c   1.000
_cell.angle_alpha   90.00
_cell.angle_beta   90.00
_cell.angle_gamma   90.00
#
_symmetry.space_group_name_H-M   'P 1'
#
loop_
_entity.id
_entity.type
_entity.pdbx_description
1 polymer ?
#
loop_
_entity_poly.entity_id
_entity_poly.type
_entity_poly.pdbx_seq_one_letter_code
_entity_poly.pdbx_strand_id
1 'polypeptide(L)'
;MILQVILEGLGLGVLLFLVCAVGIRKGAVGMVHLYSPAVQRRCVKLGLTTREKIKQNALIFKAVCVPGYIAYVLVCVYGINGARSFAAGFWQLLVI
;
A
#
# COMPACT_ATOMS: atom_id res chain seq x y z
N MET A 1 -24.58 5.45 2.33
CA MET A 1 -23.72 4.42 1.72
C MET A 1 -22.85 4.96 0.61
N ILE A 2 -23.37 5.43 -0.54
CA ILE A 2 -22.51 5.84 -1.68
C ILE A 2 -21.49 6.93 -1.31
N LEU A 3 -21.92 8.02 -0.64
CA LEU A 3 -21.01 9.09 -0.21
C LEU A 3 -19.92 8.57 0.75
N GLN A 4 -20.27 7.62 1.61
CA GLN A 4 -19.36 7.03 2.58
C GLN A 4 -18.31 6.14 1.90
N VAL A 5 -18.72 5.31 0.95
CA VAL A 5 -17.82 4.51 0.11
C VAL A 5 -16.88 5.42 -0.71
N ILE A 6 -17.39 6.54 -1.23
CA ILE A 6 -16.54 7.53 -1.93
C ILE A 6 -15.49 8.13 -0.99
N LEU A 7 -15.87 8.48 0.24
CA LEU A 7 -14.94 9.01 1.25
C LEU A 7 -13.91 7.97 1.70
N GLU A 8 -14.30 6.70 1.82
CA GLU A 8 -13.41 5.58 2.14
C GLU A 8 -12.44 5.30 0.98
N GLY A 9 -12.91 5.31 -0.26
CA GLY A 9 -12.06 5.21 -1.44
C GLY A 9 -11.05 6.37 -1.53
N LEU A 10 -11.50 7.60 -1.25
CA LEU A 10 -10.62 8.77 -1.15
C LEU A 10 -9.57 8.62 -0.03
N GLY A 11 -9.98 8.17 1.15
CA GLY A 11 -9.08 7.98 2.28
C GLY A 11 -8.04 6.89 2.00
N LEU A 12 -8.43 5.79 1.36
CA LEU A 12 -7.51 4.75 0.90
C LEU A 12 -6.53 5.31 -0.14
N GLY A 13 -7.01 6.11 -1.09
CA GLY A 13 -6.18 6.79 -2.09
C GLY A 13 -5.13 7.70 -1.44
N VAL A 14 -5.52 8.47 -0.43
CA VAL A 14 -4.58 9.30 0.36
C VAL A 14 -3.57 8.44 1.10
N LEU A 15 -3.99 7.33 1.71
CA LEU A 15 -3.10 6.41 2.41
C LEU A 15 -2.03 5.84 1.46
N LEU A 16 -2.44 5.35 0.28
CA LEU A 16 -1.50 4.85 -0.73
C LEU A 16 -0.57 5.96 -1.22
N PHE A 17 -1.09 7.16 -1.47
CA PHE A 17 -0.29 8.30 -1.88
C PHE A 17 0.79 8.63 -0.84
N LEU A 18 0.44 8.63 0.46
CA LEU A 18 1.39 8.87 1.54
C LEU A 18 2.46 7.78 1.61
N VAL A 19 2.10 6.50 1.45
CA VAL A 19 3.07 5.39 1.42
C VAL A 19 4.05 5.57 0.26
N CYS A 20 3.56 5.91 -0.94
CA CYS A 20 4.39 6.21 -2.10
C CYS A 20 5.29 7.44 -1.87
N ALA A 21 4.73 8.54 -1.36
CA ALA A 21 5.46 9.77 -1.08
C ALA A 21 6.58 9.53 -0.07
N VAL A 22 6.28 8.83 1.03
CA VAL A 22 7.27 8.48 2.05
C VAL A 22 8.38 7.62 1.48
N GLY A 23 8.06 6.66 0.63
CA GLY A 23 9.06 5.77 0.07
C GLY A 23 9.93 6.38 -1.04
N ILE A 24 9.48 7.46 -1.69
CA ILE A 24 10.28 8.23 -2.67
C ILE A 24 11.07 9.37 -1.99
N ARG A 25 10.83 9.68 -0.69
CA ARG A 25 11.54 10.77 0.03
C ARG A 25 13.06 10.71 -0.02
N LYS A 26 13.66 9.52 -0.21
CA LYS A 26 15.12 9.33 -0.33
C LYS A 26 15.58 9.08 -1.77
N GLY A 27 14.75 9.42 -2.76
CA GLY A 27 15.00 9.25 -4.19
C GLY A 27 14.22 8.08 -4.81
N ALA A 28 14.05 8.14 -6.14
CA ALA A 28 13.29 7.15 -6.92
C ALA A 28 13.89 5.73 -6.88
N VAL A 29 15.19 5.62 -6.59
CA VAL A 29 15.90 4.32 -6.49
C VAL A 29 15.34 3.45 -5.35
N GLY A 30 14.79 4.08 -4.30
CA GLY A 30 14.16 3.37 -3.18
C GLY A 30 12.98 2.47 -3.61
N MET A 31 12.30 2.84 -4.70
CA MET A 31 11.10 2.18 -5.24
C MET A 31 11.38 1.24 -6.42
N VAL A 32 12.64 1.02 -6.78
CA VAL A 32 13.04 0.13 -7.90
C VAL A 32 12.47 -1.30 -7.74
N HIS A 33 12.16 -1.74 -6.53
CA HIS A 33 11.54 -3.03 -6.27
C HIS A 33 10.13 -3.21 -6.87
N LEU A 34 9.43 -2.12 -7.17
CA LEU A 34 8.12 -2.15 -7.85
C LEU A 34 8.25 -2.33 -9.37
N TYR A 35 9.44 -2.12 -9.93
CA TYR A 35 9.69 -2.23 -11.36
C TYR A 35 10.09 -3.65 -11.78
N SER A 36 10.04 -3.90 -13.09
CA SER A 36 10.37 -5.21 -13.66
C SER A 36 11.82 -5.64 -13.36
N PRO A 37 12.11 -6.95 -13.34
CA PRO A 37 13.47 -7.46 -13.09
C PRO A 37 14.53 -6.95 -14.07
N ALA A 38 14.14 -6.56 -15.28
CA ALA A 38 15.04 -5.94 -16.27
C ALA A 38 15.54 -4.56 -15.80
N VAL A 39 14.63 -3.71 -15.31
CA VAL A 39 14.95 -2.39 -14.77
C VAL A 39 15.81 -2.53 -13.51
N GLN A 40 15.45 -3.45 -12.61
CA GLN A 40 16.22 -3.73 -11.40
C GLN A 40 17.67 -4.12 -11.72
N ARG A 41 17.87 -5.05 -12.67
CA ARG A 41 19.22 -5.47 -13.10
C ARG A 41 20.02 -4.32 -13.71
N ARG A 42 19.38 -3.45 -14.50
CA ARG A 42 20.03 -2.26 -15.05
C ARG A 42 20.47 -1.28 -13.96
N CYS A 43 19.62 -1.01 -12.97
CA CYS A 43 19.97 -0.15 -11.84
C CYS A 43 21.13 -0.72 -11.01
N VAL A 44 21.20 -2.04 -10.84
CA VAL A 44 22.33 -2.70 -10.18
C VAL A 44 23.61 -2.59 -11.03
N LYS A 45 23.52 -2.83 -12.35
CA LYS A 45 24.68 -2.71 -13.26
C LYS A 45 25.25 -1.29 -13.32
N LEU A 46 24.40 -0.27 -13.19
CA LEU A 46 24.80 1.14 -13.16
C LEU A 46 25.30 1.60 -11.77
N GLY A 47 25.37 0.70 -10.78
CA GLY A 47 25.83 1.04 -9.43
C GLY A 47 24.86 1.88 -8.60
N LEU A 48 23.61 2.05 -9.06
CA LEU A 48 22.61 2.89 -8.39
C LEU A 48 22.04 2.23 -7.12
N THR A 49 22.02 0.89 -7.07
CA THR A 49 21.52 0.12 -5.92
C THR A 49 22.11 -1.29 -5.93
N THR A 50 21.98 -2.03 -4.83
CA THR A 50 22.32 -3.45 -4.76
C THR A 50 21.07 -4.32 -4.75
N ARG A 51 21.22 -5.61 -5.09
CA ARG A 51 20.11 -6.56 -5.07
C ARG A 51 19.58 -6.82 -3.66
N GLU A 52 20.46 -6.80 -2.66
CA GLU A 52 20.08 -6.87 -1.25
C GLU A 52 19.26 -5.65 -0.83
N LYS A 53 19.66 -4.44 -1.25
CA LYS A 53 18.93 -3.22 -0.93
C LYS A 53 17.53 -3.20 -1.54
N ILE A 54 17.39 -3.66 -2.79
CA ILE A 54 16.08 -3.82 -3.44
C ILE A 54 15.20 -4.79 -2.65
N LYS A 55 15.74 -5.95 -2.24
CA LYS A 55 15.00 -6.94 -1.46
C LYS A 55 14.59 -6.41 -0.09
N GLN A 56 15.49 -5.71 0.60
CA GLN A 56 15.21 -5.09 1.90
C GLN A 56 14.09 -4.04 1.78
N ASN A 57 14.17 -3.15 0.80
CA ASN A 57 13.14 -2.14 0.56
C ASN A 57 11.78 -2.76 0.22
N ALA A 58 11.77 -3.81 -0.62
CA ALA A 58 10.55 -4.54 -0.95
C ALA A 58 9.89 -5.15 0.30
N LEU A 59 10.71 -5.69 1.21
CA LEU A 59 10.23 -6.35 2.42
C LEU A 59 9.68 -5.33 3.41
N ILE A 60 10.37 -4.20 3.60
CA ILE A 60 9.88 -3.07 4.41
C ILE A 60 8.56 -2.54 3.83
N PHE A 61 8.49 -2.33 2.51
CA PHE A 61 7.27 -1.86 1.86
C PHE A 61 6.09 -2.80 2.12
N LYS A 62 6.30 -4.11 1.95
CA LYS A 62 5.26 -5.12 2.26
C LYS A 62 4.88 -5.12 3.73
N ALA A 63 5.87 -5.04 4.63
CA ALA A 63 5.66 -5.05 6.07
C ALA A 63 4.89 -3.81 6.58
N VAL A 64 4.94 -2.68 5.87
CA VAL A 64 4.19 -1.47 6.24
C VAL A 64 2.86 -1.38 5.49
N CYS A 65 2.87 -1.60 4.17
CA CYS A 65 1.72 -1.39 3.31
C CYS A 65 0.61 -2.44 3.57
N VAL A 66 0.96 -3.71 3.79
CA VAL A 66 -0.03 -4.77 4.01
C VAL A 66 -0.76 -4.58 5.36
N PRO A 67 -0.07 -4.40 6.51
CA PRO A 67 -0.76 -4.12 7.76
C PRO A 67 -1.52 -2.79 7.74
N GLY A 68 -0.97 -1.76 7.09
CA GLY A 68 -1.66 -0.47 6.93
C GLY A 68 -2.97 -0.60 6.16
N TYR A 69 -2.98 -1.36 5.07
CA TYR A 69 -4.19 -1.63 4.29
C TYR A 69 -5.22 -2.43 5.11
N ILE A 70 -4.79 -3.49 5.79
CA ILE A 70 -5.66 -4.31 6.64
C ILE A 70 -6.27 -3.45 7.75
N ALA A 71 -5.46 -2.65 8.45
CA ALA A 71 -5.93 -1.76 9.51
C ALA A 71 -6.94 -0.75 8.98
N TYR A 72 -6.69 -0.14 7.82
CA TYR A 72 -7.60 0.81 7.19
C TYR A 72 -8.97 0.19 6.89
N VAL A 73 -8.97 -1.00 6.27
CA VAL A 73 -10.20 -1.72 5.95
C VAL A 73 -10.96 -2.08 7.23
N LEU A 74 -10.28 -2.58 8.27
CA LEU A 74 -10.91 -2.91 9.54
C LEU A 74 -11.54 -1.68 10.21
N VAL A 75 -10.85 -0.52 10.19
CA VAL A 75 -11.38 0.73 10.72
C VAL A 75 -12.61 1.18 9.94
N CYS A 76 -12.59 1.12 8.61
CA CYS A 76 -13.75 1.50 7.79
C CYS A 76 -14.95 0.58 8.05
N VAL A 77 -14.74 -0.73 7.99
CA VAL A 77 -15.82 -1.73 8.11
C VAL A 77 -16.42 -1.76 9.52
N TYR A 78 -15.59 -1.88 10.55
CA TYR A 78 -16.06 -2.12 11.92
C TYR A 78 -16.18 -0.83 12.74
N GLY A 79 -15.31 0.14 12.50
CA GLY A 79 -15.31 1.41 13.24
C GLY A 79 -16.30 2.42 12.67
N ILE A 80 -16.19 2.72 11.37
CA ILE A 80 -16.97 3.79 10.73
C ILE A 80 -18.37 3.29 10.34
N ASN A 81 -18.49 2.12 9.71
CA ASN A 81 -19.79 1.58 9.29
C ASN A 81 -20.46 0.68 10.33
N GLY A 82 -19.73 0.28 11.37
CA GLY A 82 -20.31 -0.47 12.48
C GLY A 82 -20.84 -1.85 12.09
N ALA A 83 -20.24 -2.52 11.11
CA ALA A 83 -20.68 -3.85 10.70
C ALA A 83 -20.60 -4.85 11.87
N ARG A 84 -21.75 -5.30 12.38
CA ARG A 84 -21.84 -6.25 13.51
C ARG A 84 -21.97 -7.71 13.08
N SER A 85 -22.31 -7.95 11.82
CA SER A 85 -22.47 -9.29 11.25
C SER A 85 -21.41 -9.59 10.20
N PHE A 86 -21.00 -10.86 10.11
CA PHE A 86 -19.97 -11.31 9.17
C PHE A 86 -20.33 -11.00 7.71
N ALA A 87 -21.60 -11.24 7.31
CA ALA A 87 -22.05 -10.99 5.93
C ALA A 87 -22.02 -9.51 5.55
N ALA A 88 -22.42 -8.61 6.46
CA ALA A 88 -22.37 -7.17 6.20
C ALA A 88 -20.92 -6.66 6.11
N GLY A 89 -20.05 -7.14 7.02
CA GLY A 89 -18.63 -6.80 6.97
C GLY A 89 -17.95 -7.31 5.71
N PHE A 90 -18.22 -8.56 5.32
CA PHE A 90 -17.69 -9.18 4.11
C PHE A 90 -18.12 -8.45 2.84
N TRP A 91 -19.39 -8.03 2.75
CA TRP A 91 -19.88 -7.25 1.61
C TRP A 91 -19.17 -5.91 1.50
N GLN A 92 -18.98 -5.21 2.61
CA GLN A 92 -18.26 -3.94 2.62
C GLN A 92 -16.77 -4.07 2.26
N LEU A 93 -16.14 -5.19 2.65
CA LEU A 93 -14.77 -5.52 2.25
C LEU A 93 -14.61 -5.69 0.73
N LEU A 94 -15.68 -6.09 0.02
CA LEU A 94 -15.68 -6.24 -1.45
C LEU A 94 -15.98 -4.93 -2.19
N VAL A 95 -16.63 -3.97 -1.53
CA VAL A 95 -17.10 -2.72 -2.14
C VAL A 95 -16.10 -1.57 -1.95
N ILE A 96 -15.25 -1.64 -0.92
CA ILE A 96 -14.13 -0.70 -0.67
C ILE A 96 -12.99 -0.90 -1.67
#